data_AF-B8FKB4-F1
#
_entry.id   AF-B8FKB4-F1
#
_cell.length_a   1.000
_cell.length_b   1.000
_cell.length_c   1.000
_cell.angle_alpha   90.00
_cell.angle_beta   90.00
_cell.angle_gamma   90.00
#
_symmetry.space_group_name_H-M   'P 1'
#
loop_
_entity.id
_entity.type
_entity.pdbx_description
1 polymer ?
#
loop_
_entity_poly.entity_id
_entity_poly.type
_entity_poly.pdbx_seq_one_letter_code
_entity_poly.pdbx_strand_id
1 'polypeptide(L)'
;MKNELQEVIKSIGKEYESAISQDSTYLLEVDLASKAEKLGYGAIRDKYRGATAFAPLKDSAPGMKVMFDGRGFSRHAQFDSGMIVPEHIAKEAGLPHKAYIPHESMIRIIG
;
A
#
# COMPACT_ATOMS: atom_id res chain seq x y z
N MET A 1 -18.20 -3.24 5.22
CA MET A 1 -17.08 -3.65 4.37
C MET A 1 -16.43 -2.52 3.57
N LYS A 2 -17.09 -1.89 2.58
CA LYS A 2 -16.46 -0.80 1.81
C LYS A 2 -15.92 0.33 2.71
N ASN A 3 -16.73 0.83 3.63
CA ASN A 3 -16.33 1.90 4.55
C ASN A 3 -15.17 1.50 5.46
N GLU A 4 -15.18 0.27 5.98
CA GLU A 4 -14.11 -0.27 6.83
C GLU A 4 -12.79 -0.36 6.06
N LEU A 5 -12.82 -0.83 4.80
CA LEU A 5 -11.65 -0.86 3.93
C LEU A 5 -11.12 0.55 3.65
N GLN A 6 -12.00 1.52 3.41
CA GLN A 6 -11.60 2.91 3.24
C GLN A 6 -10.89 3.45 4.48
N GLU A 7 -11.40 3.14 5.67
CA GLU A 7 -10.80 3.57 6.93
C GLU A 7 -9.45 2.93 7.18
N VAL A 8 -9.29 1.65 6.86
CA VAL A 8 -7.98 0.96 6.89
C VAL A 8 -6.98 1.69 5.99
N ILE A 9 -7.32 1.91 4.72
CA ILE A 9 -6.44 2.57 3.75
C ILE A 9 -6.10 4.00 4.17
N LYS A 10 -7.09 4.78 4.62
CA LYS A 10 -6.88 6.14 5.13
C LYS A 10 -6.01 6.16 6.37
N SER A 11 -6.19 5.20 7.28
CA SER A 11 -5.38 5.09 8.49
C SER A 11 -3.92 4.80 8.18
N ILE A 12 -3.65 3.94 7.18
CA ILE A 12 -2.27 3.68 6.71
C ILE A 12 -1.70 4.93 6.03
N GLY A 13 -2.45 5.55 5.11
CA GLY A 13 -2.00 6.77 4.44
C GLY A 13 -1.63 7.89 5.42
N LYS A 14 -2.41 8.05 6.49
CA LYS A 14 -2.14 9.02 7.57
C LYS A 14 -0.91 8.64 8.41
N GLU A 15 -0.69 7.36 8.67
CA GLU A 15 0.47 6.88 9.42
C GLU A 15 1.80 7.22 8.71
N TYR A 16 1.81 7.15 7.38
CA TYR A 16 3.01 7.38 6.57
C TYR A 16 3.02 8.74 5.84
N GLU A 17 2.04 9.62 6.07
CA GLU A 17 1.83 10.86 5.32
C GLU A 17 3.09 11.73 5.19
N SER A 18 3.85 11.89 6.29
CA SER A 18 5.08 12.68 6.32
C SER A 18 6.27 12.01 5.64
N ALA A 19 6.25 10.67 5.54
CA ALA A 19 7.31 9.86 4.96
C ALA A 19 7.07 9.54 3.48
N ILE A 20 5.85 9.69 2.98
CA ILE A 20 5.50 9.32 1.60
C ILE A 20 6.10 10.30 0.59
N SER A 21 6.63 9.74 -0.50
CA SER A 21 6.97 10.43 -1.74
C SER A 21 6.40 9.61 -2.91
N GLN A 22 5.43 10.19 -3.63
CA GLN A 22 4.62 9.45 -4.62
C GLN A 22 5.44 8.82 -5.76
N ASP A 23 6.61 9.39 -6.06
CA ASP A 23 7.50 8.96 -7.14
C ASP A 23 8.73 8.20 -6.62
N SER A 24 8.72 7.73 -5.37
CA SER A 24 9.87 7.01 -4.79
C SER A 24 10.04 5.59 -5.34
N THR A 25 11.28 5.12 -5.34
CA THR A 25 11.66 3.73 -5.61
C THR A 25 11.72 2.86 -4.36
N TYR A 26 11.69 3.44 -3.15
CA TYR A 26 11.63 2.72 -1.88
C TYR A 26 10.18 2.44 -1.50
N LEU A 27 9.76 1.18 -1.54
CA LEU A 27 8.42 0.76 -1.15
C LEU A 27 8.45 -0.01 0.16
N LEU A 28 7.87 0.57 1.22
CA LEU A 28 7.59 -0.17 2.44
C LEU A 28 6.33 -1.02 2.23
N GLU A 29 6.47 -2.31 2.45
CA GLU A 29 5.35 -3.24 2.51
C GLU A 29 4.54 -3.03 3.80
N VAL A 30 3.23 -2.91 3.63
CA VAL A 30 2.26 -2.76 4.71
C VAL A 30 1.21 -3.87 4.60
N ASP A 31 1.09 -4.67 5.65
CA ASP A 31 0.06 -5.69 5.76
C ASP A 31 -1.31 -5.07 6.07
N LEU A 32 -2.22 -5.18 5.10
CA LEU A 32 -3.60 -4.69 5.22
C LEU A 32 -4.39 -5.44 6.30
N ALA A 33 -4.18 -6.75 6.42
CA ALA A 33 -4.90 -7.57 7.39
C ALA A 33 -4.48 -7.22 8.82
N SER A 34 -3.18 -7.07 9.07
CA SER A 34 -2.66 -6.61 10.36
C SER A 34 -3.20 -5.23 10.74
N LYS A 35 -3.30 -4.30 9.79
CA LYS A 35 -3.90 -2.98 10.07
C LYS A 35 -5.40 -3.07 10.36
N ALA A 36 -6.13 -3.87 9.59
CA ALA A 36 -7.56 -4.10 9.79
C ALA A 36 -7.85 -4.70 11.17
N GLU A 37 -7.04 -5.67 11.62
CA GLU A 37 -7.15 -6.28 12.94
C GLU A 37 -6.97 -5.26 14.07
N LYS A 38 -5.96 -4.38 13.98
CA LYS A 38 -5.74 -3.29 14.95
C LYS A 38 -6.92 -2.33 15.05
N LEU A 39 -7.70 -2.18 13.98
CA LEU A 39 -8.90 -1.34 13.94
C LEU A 39 -10.20 -2.10 14.29
N GLY A 40 -10.13 -3.40 14.58
CA GLY A 40 -11.28 -4.23 14.90
C GLY A 40 -12.08 -4.75 13.68
N TYR A 41 -11.56 -4.60 12.47
CA TYR A 41 -12.24 -4.99 11.23
C TYR A 41 -11.90 -6.43 10.81
N GLY A 42 -12.41 -7.40 11.57
CA GLY A 42 -12.14 -8.84 11.34
C GLY A 42 -12.49 -9.33 9.93
N ALA A 43 -13.60 -8.87 9.35
CA ALA A 43 -13.99 -9.24 7.98
C ALA A 43 -12.98 -8.78 6.92
N ILE A 44 -12.39 -7.59 7.10
CA ILE A 44 -11.34 -7.08 6.21
C ILE A 44 -10.05 -7.87 6.41
N ARG A 45 -9.66 -8.15 7.67
CA ARG A 45 -8.51 -9.01 7.99
C ARG A 45 -8.61 -10.36 7.27
N ASP A 46 -9.77 -11.02 7.36
CA ASP A 46 -9.95 -12.36 6.80
C ASP A 46 -9.95 -12.35 5.27
N LYS A 47 -10.60 -11.37 4.66
CA LYS A 47 -10.66 -11.24 3.20
C LYS A 47 -9.32 -10.89 2.58
N TYR A 48 -8.55 -10.01 3.22
CA TYR A 48 -7.30 -9.47 2.68
C TYR A 48 -6.05 -10.08 3.34
N ARG A 49 -6.18 -11.27 3.92
CA ARG A 49 -5.04 -12.01 4.46
C ARG A 49 -4.00 -12.24 3.37
N GLY A 50 -2.78 -11.75 3.60
CA GLY A 50 -1.68 -11.85 2.63
C GLY A 50 -1.74 -10.83 1.48
N ALA A 51 -2.70 -9.90 1.50
CA ALA A 51 -2.71 -8.78 0.57
C ALA A 51 -1.80 -7.65 1.11
N THR A 52 -0.87 -7.23 0.27
CA THR A 52 0.10 -6.19 0.61
C THR A 52 -0.30 -4.85 -0.01
N ALA A 53 -0.25 -3.80 0.79
CA ALA A 53 -0.20 -2.41 0.33
C ALA A 53 1.25 -1.90 0.41
N PHE A 54 1.57 -0.84 -0.32
CA PHE A 54 2.90 -0.26 -0.32
C PHE A 54 2.86 1.24 -0.05
N ALA A 55 3.70 1.69 0.88
CA ALA A 55 3.95 3.10 1.13
C ALA A 55 5.28 3.49 0.44
N PRO A 56 5.26 4.35 -0.59
CA PRO A 56 6.49 4.79 -1.23
C PRO A 56 7.18 5.84 -0.36
N LEU A 57 8.34 5.53 0.20
CA LEU A 57 9.02 6.35 1.22
C LEU A 57 10.05 7.29 0.60
N LYS A 58 10.20 8.51 1.13
CA LYS A 58 11.22 9.49 0.74
C LYS A 58 12.64 8.91 0.81
N ASP A 59 12.90 8.15 1.86
CA ASP A 59 14.20 7.57 2.16
C ASP A 59 14.05 6.07 2.49
N SER A 60 15.17 5.36 2.43
CA SER A 60 15.20 3.97 2.88
C SER A 60 14.85 3.87 4.37
N ALA A 61 14.00 2.90 4.72
CA ALA A 61 13.71 2.52 6.10
C ALA A 61 14.50 1.27 6.56
N PRO A 62 14.55 0.98 7.87
CA PRO A 62 14.97 -0.33 8.39
C PRO A 62 14.09 -1.47 7.87
N GLY A 63 14.64 -2.67 7.81
CA GLY A 63 13.97 -3.87 7.29
C GLY A 63 14.80 -4.60 6.25
N MET A 64 14.29 -5.74 5.78
CA MET A 64 14.90 -6.49 4.68
C MET A 64 14.63 -5.78 3.36
N LYS A 65 15.69 -5.48 2.61
CA LYS A 65 15.61 -4.76 1.33
C LYS A 65 15.79 -5.73 0.18
N VAL A 66 14.84 -5.74 -0.74
CA VAL A 66 14.84 -6.59 -1.93
C VAL A 66 14.71 -5.70 -3.16
N MET A 67 15.70 -5.74 -4.04
CA MET A 67 15.60 -5.09 -5.34
C MET A 67 14.70 -5.93 -6.24
N PHE A 68 13.79 -5.28 -6.97
CA PHE A 68 12.87 -5.96 -7.87
C PHE A 68 12.53 -5.10 -9.10
N ASP A 69 11.99 -5.77 -10.10
CA ASP A 69 11.55 -5.18 -11.36
C ASP A 69 10.12 -4.63 -11.26
N GLY A 70 9.95 -3.34 -11.59
CA GLY A 70 8.68 -2.64 -11.48
C GLY A 70 7.54 -3.21 -12.33
N ARG A 71 7.82 -4.04 -13.35
CA ARG A 71 6.77 -4.67 -14.20
C ARG A 71 5.78 -5.51 -13.40
N GLY A 72 6.17 -5.99 -12.21
CA GLY A 72 5.27 -6.66 -11.27
C GLY A 72 4.11 -5.79 -10.76
N PHE A 73 4.19 -4.46 -10.94
CA PHE A 73 3.20 -3.50 -10.49
C PHE A 73 2.18 -3.07 -11.56
N SER A 74 2.18 -3.71 -12.73
CA SER A 74 1.29 -3.39 -13.86
C SER A 74 -0.22 -3.39 -13.55
N ARG A 75 -0.66 -4.00 -12.44
CA ARG A 75 -2.05 -3.99 -11.95
C ARG A 75 -2.20 -3.35 -10.57
N HIS A 76 -1.46 -2.28 -10.32
CA HIS A 76 -1.57 -1.50 -9.10
C HIS A 76 -2.16 -0.12 -9.37
N ALA A 77 -2.80 0.41 -8.34
CA ALA A 77 -3.35 1.75 -8.30
C ALA A 77 -2.68 2.54 -7.18
N GLN A 78 -2.61 3.86 -7.35
CA GLN A 78 -2.10 4.80 -6.38
C GLN A 78 -3.23 5.74 -5.94
N PHE A 79 -3.47 5.83 -4.63
CA PHE A 79 -4.41 6.78 -4.03
C PHE A 79 -3.78 8.18 -3.91
N ASP A 80 -4.61 9.19 -3.65
CA ASP A 80 -4.14 10.57 -3.42
C ASP A 80 -3.18 10.69 -2.23
N SER A 81 -3.29 9.80 -1.24
CA SER A 81 -2.34 9.69 -0.12
C SER A 81 -0.95 9.19 -0.54
N GLY A 82 -0.78 8.76 -1.79
CA GLY A 82 0.44 8.15 -2.33
C GLY A 82 0.55 6.64 -2.08
N MET A 83 -0.34 6.05 -1.27
CA MET A 83 -0.40 4.61 -1.05
C MET A 83 -0.67 3.84 -2.34
N ILE A 84 0.07 2.76 -2.53
CA ILE A 84 -0.04 1.87 -3.70
C ILE A 84 -0.69 0.56 -3.26
N VAL A 85 -1.69 0.09 -4.00
CA VAL A 85 -2.39 -1.18 -3.74
C VAL A 85 -2.69 -1.92 -5.03
N PRO A 86 -2.93 -3.24 -4.99
CA PRO A 86 -3.51 -3.95 -6.11
C PRO A 86 -4.83 -3.31 -6.57
N GLU A 87 -5.04 -3.23 -7.88
CA GLU A 87 -6.16 -2.51 -8.50
C GLU A 87 -7.54 -2.98 -8.00
N HIS A 88 -7.69 -4.28 -7.73
CA HIS A 88 -8.96 -4.83 -7.22
C HIS A 88 -9.33 -4.27 -5.82
N ILE A 89 -8.33 -4.00 -4.97
CA ILE A 89 -8.52 -3.38 -3.65
C ILE A 89 -8.94 -1.92 -3.81
N ALA A 90 -8.30 -1.19 -4.74
CA ALA A 90 -8.65 0.20 -5.02
C ALA A 90 -10.09 0.35 -5.54
N LYS A 91 -10.51 -0.53 -6.46
CA LYS A 91 -11.88 -0.58 -6.97
C LYS A 91 -12.89 -0.87 -5.85
N GLU A 92 -12.59 -1.81 -4.98
CA GLU A 92 -13.49 -2.15 -3.87
C GLU A 92 -13.57 -1.05 -2.81
N ALA A 93 -12.45 -0.42 -2.47
CA ALA A 93 -12.41 0.73 -1.58
C ALA A 93 -13.21 1.89 -2.16
N GLY A 94 -13.22 2.06 -3.48
CA GLY A 94 -13.93 3.13 -4.17
C GLY A 94 -13.47 4.53 -3.75
N LEU A 95 -12.21 4.66 -3.33
CA LEU A 95 -11.53 5.93 -3.14
C LEU A 95 -10.99 6.44 -4.49
N PRO A 96 -10.81 7.75 -4.66
CA PRO A 96 -10.10 8.30 -5.81
C PRO A 96 -8.71 7.68 -5.95
N HIS A 97 -8.40 7.17 -7.13
CA HIS A 97 -7.11 6.57 -7.44
C HIS A 97 -6.77 6.74 -8.92
N LYS A 98 -5.48 6.67 -9.22
CA LYS A 98 -4.93 6.59 -10.58
C LYS A 98 -4.20 5.26 -10.77
N ALA A 99 -3.97 4.87 -12.01
CA ALA A 99 -3.06 3.77 -12.30
C ALA A 99 -1.66 4.10 -11.76
N TYR A 100 -1.03 3.15 -11.07
CA TYR A 100 0.34 3.33 -10.60
C TYR A 100 1.33 3.10 -11.76
N ILE A 101 2.31 4.00 -11.89
CA ILE A 101 3.37 3.91 -12.90
C ILE A 101 4.67 3.55 -12.16
N PRO A 102 5.13 2.30 -12.22
CA PRO A 102 6.32 1.87 -11.50
C PRO A 102 7.59 2.33 -12.22
N HIS A 103 8.66 2.53 -11.43
CA HIS A 103 10.02 2.64 -11.97
C HIS A 103 10.53 1.28 -12.41
N GLU A 104 11.45 1.22 -13.38
CA GLU A 104 12.01 -0.05 -13.86
C GLU A 104 12.66 -0.87 -12.74
N SER A 105 13.40 -0.20 -11.85
CA SER A 105 14.07 -0.80 -10.71
C SER A 105 13.59 -0.16 -9.41
N MET A 106 13.19 -1.01 -8.46
CA MET A 106 12.58 -0.59 -7.21
C MET A 106 13.15 -1.40 -6.04
N ILE A 107 13.00 -0.88 -4.82
CA ILE A 107 13.45 -1.53 -3.59
C ILE A 107 12.23 -1.75 -2.69
N ARG A 108 11.88 -3.02 -2.47
CA ARG A 108 10.85 -3.42 -1.49
C ARG A 108 11.52 -3.56 -0.13
N ILE A 109 10.92 -2.94 0.88
CA ILE A 109 11.34 -2.99 2.28
C ILE A 109 10.30 -3.82 3.02
N ILE A 110 10.74 -4.92 3.63
CA ILE A 110 9.92 -5.84 4.43
C ILE A 110 10.29 -5.63 5.90
N GLY A 111 9.31 -5.27 6.71
CA GLY A 111 9.46 -4.93 8.14
C GLY A 111 8.61 -5.78 9.05
#